data_AF-A0A1X0A0G7-F1
#
_entry.id   AF-A0A1X0A0G7-F1
#
_cell.length_a   1.000
_cell.length_b   1.000
_cell.length_c   1.000
_cell.angle_alpha   90.00
_cell.angle_beta   90.00
_cell.angle_gamma   90.00
#
_symmetry.space_group_name_H-M   'P 1'
#
loop_
_entity.id
_entity.type
_entity.pdbx_description
1 polymer ?
#
loop_
_entity_poly.entity_id
_entity_poly.type
_entity_poly.pdbx_seq_one_letter_code
_entity_poly.pdbx_strand_id
1 'polypeptide(L)'
;MKVLVPLIAVVGIAAGIMQAPAAHAEPDVFGLITPDEQGEIWANSQRNCVILDQAGGTADSVGALIDRYQSDGWDQESSIDIVWESVERQCSEYLGVVKRVARTYGDPS
;
A
#
# COMPACT_ATOMS: atom_id res chain seq x y z
N MET A 1 -42.48 -38.17 22.47
CA MET A 1 -41.01 -38.33 22.40
C MET A 1 -40.46 -36.95 22.03
N LYS A 2 -39.85 -36.13 22.90
CA LYS A 2 -38.66 -36.25 23.77
C LYS A 2 -37.35 -36.55 22.99
N VAL A 3 -36.68 -35.45 22.61
CA VAL A 3 -35.23 -35.13 22.53
C VAL A 3 -34.36 -35.89 21.52
N LEU A 4 -33.68 -35.17 20.60
CA LEU A 4 -32.24 -34.87 20.74
C LEU A 4 -31.74 -33.87 19.68
N VAL A 5 -31.11 -32.81 20.20
CA VAL A 5 -30.21 -31.87 19.51
C VAL A 5 -28.82 -32.50 19.46
N PRO A 6 -28.07 -32.32 18.37
CA PRO A 6 -26.63 -32.15 18.46
C PRO A 6 -26.24 -30.72 18.07
N LEU A 7 -25.67 -30.04 19.06
CA LEU A 7 -24.76 -28.91 18.97
C LEU A 7 -23.46 -29.36 18.23
N ILE A 8 -22.62 -28.40 17.82
CA ILE A 8 -21.25 -28.48 17.21
C ILE A 8 -21.31 -27.98 15.74
N ALA A 9 -20.57 -26.98 15.26
CA ALA A 9 -19.57 -26.04 15.79
C ALA A 9 -19.41 -24.89 14.76
N VAL A 10 -19.41 -23.63 15.20
CA VAL A 10 -18.24 -22.72 15.24
C VAL A 10 -17.59 -22.42 13.87
N VAL A 11 -17.86 -21.19 13.44
CA VAL A 11 -16.97 -20.21 12.79
C VAL A 11 -16.38 -20.54 11.41
N GLY A 12 -16.87 -19.79 10.42
CA GLY A 12 -16.11 -19.37 9.26
C GLY A 12 -16.48 -17.93 8.95
N ILE A 13 -15.98 -16.96 9.72
CA ILE A 13 -15.92 -15.58 9.24
C ILE A 13 -14.94 -15.63 8.09
N ALA A 14 -15.45 -15.64 6.86
CA ALA A 14 -14.65 -15.43 5.67
C ALA A 14 -14.18 -13.96 5.71
N ALA A 15 -13.09 -13.70 6.44
CA ALA A 15 -12.27 -12.54 6.21
C ALA A 15 -11.77 -12.68 4.77
N GLY A 16 -12.38 -11.91 3.86
CA GLY A 16 -11.96 -11.83 2.47
C GLY A 16 -10.49 -11.45 2.46
N ILE A 17 -9.66 -12.41 2.11
CA ILE A 17 -8.26 -12.20 1.81
C ILE A 17 -8.29 -11.46 0.48
N MET A 18 -8.37 -10.12 0.51
CA MET A 18 -8.01 -9.32 -0.66
C MET A 18 -6.51 -9.55 -0.84
N GLN A 19 -6.16 -10.56 -1.60
CA GLN A 19 -4.82 -10.67 -2.15
C GLN A 19 -4.62 -9.41 -2.99
N ALA A 20 -3.61 -8.61 -2.64
CA ALA A 20 -3.15 -7.56 -3.53
C ALA A 20 -2.93 -8.18 -4.92
N PRO A 21 -3.26 -7.47 -6.02
CA PRO A 21 -2.95 -7.96 -7.35
C PRO A 21 -1.48 -8.35 -7.36
N ALA A 22 -1.18 -9.57 -7.81
CA ALA A 22 0.20 -9.98 -7.98
C ALA A 22 0.83 -8.98 -8.97
N ALA A 23 1.72 -8.12 -8.46
CA ALA A 23 2.34 -7.04 -9.22
C ALA A 23 2.90 -7.62 -10.52
N HIS A 24 2.39 -7.14 -11.66
CA HIS A 24 3.02 -7.44 -12.93
C HIS A 24 4.26 -6.55 -13.01
N ALA A 25 5.41 -7.10 -12.61
CA ALA A 25 6.70 -6.43 -12.79
C ALA A 25 6.97 -6.19 -14.28
N GLU A 26 6.55 -5.03 -14.79
CA GLU A 26 7.17 -4.38 -15.93
C GLU A 26 8.63 -4.03 -15.54
N PRO A 27 9.55 -3.81 -16.48
CA PRO A 27 10.88 -3.32 -16.11
C PRO A 27 10.74 -2.09 -15.20
N ASP A 28 11.45 -2.08 -14.05
CA ASP A 28 11.46 -1.01 -13.05
C ASP A 28 11.73 0.37 -13.70
N VAL A 29 10.68 1.04 -14.15
CA VAL A 29 10.74 2.35 -14.81
C VAL A 29 9.95 3.32 -13.95
N PHE A 30 10.66 3.89 -12.97
CA PHE A 30 10.12 4.92 -12.09
C PHE A 30 9.26 5.95 -12.83
N GLY A 31 8.01 6.09 -12.39
CA GLY A 31 7.03 7.00 -12.94
C GLY A 31 6.16 6.41 -14.06
N LEU A 32 6.33 5.12 -14.41
CA LEU A 32 5.42 4.42 -15.32
C LEU A 32 4.32 3.73 -14.51
N ILE A 33 3.16 4.38 -14.41
CA ILE A 33 2.03 3.81 -13.67
C ILE A 33 1.33 2.71 -14.49
N THR A 34 1.48 1.46 -14.04
CA THR A 34 0.80 0.26 -14.52
C THR A 34 -0.69 0.24 -14.13
N PRO A 35 -1.53 -0.61 -14.76
CA PRO A 35 -2.96 -0.66 -14.46
C PRO A 35 -3.30 -1.10 -13.02
N ASP A 36 -2.50 -2.00 -12.44
CA ASP A 36 -2.66 -2.47 -11.06
C ASP A 36 -2.25 -1.40 -10.04
N GLU A 37 -1.14 -0.70 -10.25
CA GLU A 37 -0.79 0.47 -9.44
C GLU A 37 -1.87 1.55 -9.53
N GLN A 38 -2.42 1.81 -10.73
CA GLN A 38 -3.49 2.77 -10.89
C GLN A 38 -4.74 2.38 -10.08
N GLY A 39 -5.06 1.09 -10.03
CA GLY A 39 -6.13 0.56 -9.17
C GLY A 39 -5.85 0.77 -7.70
N GLU A 40 -4.61 0.53 -7.27
CA GLU A 40 -4.18 0.68 -5.88
C GLU A 40 -4.15 2.16 -5.45
N ILE A 41 -3.61 3.04 -6.29
CA ILE A 41 -3.64 4.50 -6.11
C ILE A 41 -5.09 4.97 -5.97
N TRP A 42 -5.99 4.54 -6.85
CA TRP A 42 -7.40 4.90 -6.75
C TRP A 42 -8.03 4.47 -5.43
N ALA A 43 -7.73 3.25 -4.98
CA ALA A 43 -8.32 2.68 -3.77
C ALA A 43 -7.75 3.30 -2.47
N ASN A 44 -6.46 3.63 -2.44
CA ASN A 44 -5.74 3.88 -1.20
C ASN A 44 -5.09 5.28 -1.08
N SER A 45 -5.10 6.14 -2.11
CA SER A 45 -4.45 7.47 -2.04
C SER A 45 -4.84 8.30 -0.81
N GLN A 46 -6.15 8.38 -0.53
CA GLN A 46 -6.65 9.17 0.61
C GLN A 46 -6.22 8.56 1.94
N ARG A 47 -6.21 7.23 2.01
CA ARG A 47 -5.76 6.51 3.20
C ARG A 47 -4.27 6.72 3.44
N ASN A 48 -3.46 6.70 2.38
CA ASN A 48 -2.03 6.99 2.45
C ASN A 48 -1.78 8.39 3.02
N CYS A 49 -2.50 9.41 2.51
CA CYS A 49 -2.41 10.76 3.05
C CYS A 49 -2.79 10.86 4.54
N VAL A 50 -3.86 10.16 4.97
CA VAL A 50 -4.26 10.13 6.38
C VAL A 50 -3.20 9.45 7.25
N ILE A 51 -2.59 8.36 6.78
CA ILE A 51 -1.50 7.68 7.50
C ILE A 51 -0.32 8.62 7.69
N LEU A 52 0.09 9.33 6.63
CA LEU A 52 1.19 10.29 6.71
C LEU A 52 0.87 11.44 7.66
N ASP A 53 -0.34 11.99 7.60
CA ASP A 53 -0.78 13.07 8.50
C ASP A 53 -0.73 12.64 9.97
N GLN A 54 -1.26 11.46 10.28
CA GLN A 54 -1.24 10.91 11.65
C GLN A 54 0.18 10.63 12.15
N ALA A 55 1.12 10.33 11.25
CA ALA A 55 2.52 10.07 11.55
C ALA A 55 3.43 11.32 11.40
N GLY A 56 2.85 12.49 11.10
CA GLY A 56 3.55 13.77 10.97
C GLY A 56 4.35 13.94 9.68
N GLY A 57 4.15 13.09 8.66
CA GLY A 57 4.77 13.22 7.34
C GLY A 57 6.29 13.19 7.36
N THR A 58 6.88 12.46 8.31
CA THR A 58 8.33 12.33 8.47
C THR A 58 8.93 11.37 7.45
N ALA A 59 10.26 11.44 7.26
CA ALA A 59 10.96 10.49 6.38
C ALA A 59 10.73 9.03 6.81
N ASP A 60 10.76 8.76 8.12
CA ASP A 60 10.50 7.42 8.67
C ASP A 60 9.06 6.96 8.39
N SER A 61 8.07 7.87 8.49
CA SER A 61 6.68 7.52 8.20
C SER A 61 6.44 7.20 6.72
N VAL A 62 7.14 7.92 5.83
CA VAL A 62 7.11 7.63 4.38
C VAL A 62 7.80 6.30 4.08
N GLY A 63 8.98 6.07 4.67
CA GLY A 63 9.71 4.80 4.53
C GLY A 63 8.86 3.62 4.98
N ALA A 64 8.23 3.73 6.15
CA ALA A 64 7.34 2.69 6.67
C ALA A 64 6.10 2.45 5.78
N LEU A 65 5.59 3.48 5.11
CA LEU A 65 4.48 3.31 4.16
C LEU A 65 4.92 2.59 2.88
N ILE A 66 6.11 2.90 2.36
CA ILE A 66 6.72 2.18 1.24
C ILE A 66 6.98 0.72 1.62
N ASP A 67 7.60 0.47 2.78
CA ASP A 67 7.88 -0.87 3.30
C ASP A 67 6.59 -1.70 3.48
N ARG A 68 5.48 -1.04 3.83
CA ARG A 68 4.18 -1.68 3.91
C ARG A 68 3.70 -2.18 2.55
N TYR A 69 3.81 -1.38 1.48
CA TYR A 69 3.47 -1.85 0.13
C TYR A 69 4.37 -3.02 -0.30
N GLN A 70 5.67 -2.96 0.01
CA GLN A 70 6.57 -4.09 -0.24
C GLN A 70 6.16 -5.35 0.52
N SER A 71 5.78 -5.20 1.79
CA SER A 71 5.23 -6.31 2.60
C SER A 71 3.89 -6.84 2.07
N ASP A 72 3.10 -6.00 1.41
CA ASP A 72 1.84 -6.36 0.77
C ASP A 72 2.08 -7.06 -0.61
N GLY A 73 3.34 -7.11 -1.07
CA GLY A 73 3.77 -7.87 -2.24
C GLY A 73 4.13 -7.03 -3.48
N TRP A 74 4.10 -5.70 -3.36
CA TRP A 74 4.55 -4.79 -4.42
C TRP A 74 6.07 -4.77 -4.48
N ASP A 75 6.66 -4.60 -5.66
CA ASP A 75 8.09 -4.34 -5.73
C ASP A 75 8.41 -2.91 -5.25
N GLN A 76 9.70 -2.60 -5.18
CA GLN A 76 10.18 -1.34 -4.66
C GLN A 76 9.72 -0.14 -5.51
N GLU A 77 9.73 -0.30 -6.83
CA GLU A 77 9.39 0.76 -7.78
C GLU A 77 7.89 1.07 -7.67
N SER A 78 7.03 0.04 -7.77
CA SER A 78 5.59 0.20 -7.57
C SER A 78 5.23 0.78 -6.20
N SER A 79 5.91 0.33 -5.14
CA SER A 79 5.66 0.86 -3.79
C SER A 79 5.95 2.36 -3.69
N ILE A 80 6.99 2.82 -4.38
CA ILE A 80 7.37 4.24 -4.43
C ILE A 80 6.38 5.02 -5.28
N ASP A 81 6.03 4.51 -6.45
CA ASP A 81 5.11 5.15 -7.39
C ASP A 81 3.72 5.29 -6.79
N ILE A 82 3.19 4.26 -6.13
CA ILE A 82 1.91 4.34 -5.42
C ILE A 82 1.94 5.42 -4.34
N VAL A 83 2.99 5.46 -3.51
CA VAL A 83 3.10 6.45 -2.42
C VAL A 83 3.28 7.86 -2.98
N TRP A 84 4.10 8.03 -4.01
CA TRP A 84 4.34 9.31 -4.67
C TRP A 84 3.07 9.84 -5.31
N GLU A 85 2.40 9.06 -6.15
CA GLU A 85 1.18 9.47 -6.84
C GLU A 85 0.05 9.77 -5.86
N SER A 86 -0.03 9.03 -4.75
CA SER A 86 -0.99 9.32 -3.68
C SER A 86 -0.82 10.73 -3.14
N VAL A 87 0.42 11.12 -2.81
CA VAL A 87 0.69 12.45 -2.23
C VAL A 87 0.61 13.56 -3.26
N GLU A 88 1.04 13.32 -4.51
CA GLU A 88 0.95 14.30 -5.59
C GLU A 88 -0.51 14.69 -5.89
N ARG A 89 -1.43 13.74 -5.80
CA ARG A 89 -2.85 13.94 -6.12
C ARG A 89 -3.67 14.54 -4.98
N GLN A 90 -3.33 14.25 -3.72
CA GLN A 90 -4.25 14.51 -2.60
C GLN A 90 -3.65 15.25 -1.40
N CYS A 91 -2.34 15.17 -1.17
CA CYS A 91 -1.69 15.78 0.00
C CYS A 91 -0.27 16.25 -0.35
N SER A 92 -0.21 17.21 -1.28
CA SER A 92 1.02 17.70 -1.89
C SER A 92 2.04 18.31 -0.90
N GLU A 93 1.61 18.66 0.31
CA GLU A 93 2.49 19.07 1.41
C GLU A 93 3.52 17.99 1.78
N TYR A 94 3.23 16.71 1.56
CA TYR A 94 4.15 15.60 1.83
C TYR A 94 5.07 15.26 0.65
N LEU A 95 4.80 15.79 -0.55
CA LEU A 95 5.53 15.47 -1.79
C LEU A 95 7.03 15.72 -1.68
N GLY A 96 7.43 16.78 -0.95
CA GLY A 96 8.85 17.09 -0.74
C GLY A 96 9.59 16.06 0.11
N VAL A 97 8.91 15.42 1.07
CA VAL A 97 9.49 14.36 1.91
C VAL A 97 9.54 13.06 1.12
N VAL A 98 8.47 12.71 0.41
CA VAL A 98 8.41 11.52 -0.44
C VAL A 98 9.51 11.54 -1.50
N LYS A 99 9.71 12.68 -2.19
CA LYS A 99 10.81 12.87 -3.14
C LYS A 99 12.20 12.62 -2.55
N ARG A 100 12.43 12.98 -1.29
CA ARG A 100 13.74 12.75 -0.63
C ARG A 100 13.92 11.28 -0.29
N VAL A 101 12.88 10.63 0.23
CA VAL A 101 12.94 9.21 0.60
C VAL A 101 13.01 8.31 -0.64
N ALA A 102 12.25 8.59 -1.70
CA ALA A 102 12.33 7.84 -2.96
C ALA A 102 13.75 7.81 -3.54
N ARG A 103 14.49 8.93 -3.43
CA ARG A 103 15.89 9.00 -3.86
C ARG A 103 16.84 8.10 -3.07
N THR A 104 16.53 7.78 -1.81
CA THR A 104 17.37 6.86 -1.02
C THR A 104 17.15 5.40 -1.40
N TYR A 105 16.03 5.08 -2.05
CA TYR A 105 15.77 3.75 -2.60
C TYR A 105 16.39 3.57 -4.00
N GLY A 106 16.41 4.63 -4.82
CA GLY A 106 17.03 4.62 -6.15
C GLY A 106 18.54 4.84 -6.20
N ASP A 107 19.22 5.05 -5.08
CA ASP A 107 20.67 5.21 -5.00
C ASP A 107 21.30 3.90 -4.48
N PRO A 108 21.78 3.00 -5.37
CA PRO A 108 22.48 1.80 -4.94
C PRO A 108 23.84 2.22 -4.36
N SER A 109 23.96 2.19 -3.03
CA SER A 109 25.25 2.26 -2.35
C SER A 109 26.22 1.18 -2.83
#